data_AF-B2W950-F1
#
_entry.id   AF-B2W950-F1
#
_cell.length_a   1.000
_cell.length_b   1.000
_cell.length_c   1.000
_cell.angle_alpha   90.00
_cell.angle_beta   90.00
_cell.angle_gamma   90.00
#
_symmetry.space_group_name_H-M   'P 1'
#
loop_
_entity.id
_entity.type
_entity.pdbx_description
1 polymer ?
#
loop_
_entity_poly.entity_id
_entity_poly.type
_entity_poly.pdbx_seq_one_letter_code
_entity_poly.pdbx_strand_id
1 'polypeptide(L)'
;MCKYLHKHSRCPPPTPRRSLDIGTLHSIDCPDCTILTRPRAAPLFPDHRTMTTTSKPPLGRKDSHTTIEAAGTPVNGSSNTTAQHSGGTSGSPSIVSGSAAFEALKSRFGEATDLEILVHCMGGPRVSNIPDIAKELSEHIIVICLDCEHWSDNTDEQTEIGIATFSRKDLSPFVARGEFGDHGEDLLQRVKFYLLRLIESAHLPCMNQASRGVNGNRFGEGRFVTNIQAHKIMEDLFVQPIKGVPSVQENHPIIVLGHDVRHDKENLKEKSTSFDIESCGTVVRTIDTQVIVRERGYWMAPHNEQIGLTNLVKELWFQHSDPHTASNDAARTLICAFQMALGGHACKDEAEKTMLEVASGIEKYSVENFTSIGGVKEYCWRCGNSGHMNAACTATGLVCNECGTTEPGKEHVTLHCLPKAIENAQARRKRDADNRTMRAQNGTGRARGRAGRPQDRTGRVAPTTASRDFQSSRSTRSISTVVANRSQSGCGEYPSARDHGGHSFFGGSGGHPSHAGHGGGSYIPPIDRSQSRQAENNQTPVRRRYWRPRGRNQGNPQS
;
A
#
# COMPACT_ATOMS: atom_id res chain seq x y z
N MET A 1 -57.30 -3.65 -28.67
CA MET A 1 -58.46 -4.57 -28.66
C MET A 1 -58.38 -5.39 -27.35
N CYS A 2 -59.38 -5.24 -26.48
CA CYS A 2 -59.69 -5.90 -25.17
C CYS A 2 -58.64 -5.86 -24.02
N LYS A 3 -58.82 -5.21 -22.84
CA LYS A 3 -59.86 -5.12 -21.76
C LYS A 3 -59.80 -6.22 -20.65
N TYR A 4 -59.43 -5.76 -19.43
CA TYR A 4 -60.09 -5.87 -18.10
C TYR A 4 -60.28 -7.20 -17.28
N LEU A 5 -59.92 -7.12 -15.97
CA LEU A 5 -60.44 -7.76 -14.71
C LEU A 5 -60.16 -9.27 -14.43
N HIS A 6 -60.01 -9.82 -13.20
CA HIS A 6 -60.33 -9.50 -11.78
C HIS A 6 -59.34 -10.26 -10.81
N LYS A 7 -58.90 -9.75 -9.63
CA LYS A 7 -59.34 -10.02 -8.21
C LYS A 7 -59.66 -11.50 -7.88
N HIS A 8 -59.33 -12.17 -6.76
CA HIS A 8 -58.90 -11.90 -5.37
C HIS A 8 -58.36 -13.23 -4.76
N SER A 9 -57.49 -13.20 -3.72
CA SER A 9 -57.57 -14.06 -2.51
C SER A 9 -56.55 -13.63 -1.44
N ARG A 10 -56.98 -13.70 -0.17
CA ARG A 10 -56.39 -13.09 1.04
C ARG A 10 -55.58 -14.10 1.88
N CYS A 11 -54.58 -13.61 2.62
CA CYS A 11 -54.22 -14.10 3.97
C CYS A 11 -53.72 -12.90 4.82
N PRO A 12 -54.12 -12.78 6.11
CA PRO A 12 -53.79 -11.64 6.97
C PRO A 12 -52.46 -11.81 7.73
N PRO A 13 -51.84 -10.70 8.21
CA PRO A 13 -50.62 -10.72 9.01
C PRO A 13 -50.90 -10.92 10.51
N PRO A 14 -49.96 -11.46 11.30
CA PRO A 14 -50.11 -11.57 12.75
C PRO A 14 -49.79 -10.25 13.46
N THR A 15 -50.61 -9.91 14.46
CA THR A 15 -50.44 -8.81 15.41
C THR A 15 -49.56 -9.20 16.61
N PRO A 16 -48.95 -8.21 17.31
CA PRO A 16 -47.96 -8.45 18.36
C PRO A 16 -48.61 -8.59 19.75
N ARG A 17 -48.00 -9.38 20.64
CA ARG A 17 -48.37 -9.42 22.07
C ARG A 17 -47.33 -8.66 22.91
N ARG A 18 -47.83 -7.74 23.73
CA ARG A 18 -47.15 -7.06 24.84
C ARG A 18 -47.54 -7.73 26.18
N SER A 19 -46.52 -7.91 27.02
CA SER A 19 -46.45 -7.75 28.49
C SER A 19 -47.68 -8.02 29.37
N LEU A 20 -47.52 -8.86 30.40
CA LEU A 20 -47.28 -8.39 31.79
C LEU A 20 -47.14 -9.57 32.77
N ASP A 21 -46.52 -9.24 33.89
CA ASP A 21 -46.01 -10.02 35.01
C ASP A 21 -47.00 -10.96 35.71
N ILE A 22 -46.42 -11.92 36.47
CA ILE A 22 -46.65 -12.16 37.92
C ILE A 22 -45.88 -13.44 38.32
N GLY A 23 -45.20 -13.41 39.47
CA GLY A 23 -45.23 -14.58 40.36
C GLY A 23 -43.89 -15.19 40.76
N THR A 24 -43.47 -14.85 41.97
CA THR A 24 -42.35 -15.33 42.78
C THR A 24 -42.47 -16.82 43.20
N LEU A 25 -41.31 -17.42 43.54
CA LEU A 25 -41.03 -18.43 44.59
C LEU A 25 -40.66 -19.89 44.21
N HIS A 26 -39.50 -20.25 44.78
CA HIS A 26 -39.02 -21.54 45.30
C HIS A 26 -38.50 -22.67 44.38
N SER A 27 -37.15 -22.74 44.35
CA SER A 27 -36.28 -23.91 44.56
C SER A 27 -36.95 -25.25 44.90
N ILE A 28 -36.71 -26.26 44.05
CA ILE A 28 -36.56 -27.69 44.44
C ILE A 28 -35.51 -28.33 43.49
N ASP A 29 -34.49 -28.93 44.10
CA ASP A 29 -33.51 -29.82 43.47
C ASP A 29 -34.15 -31.12 42.97
N CYS A 30 -33.71 -31.64 41.82
CA CYS A 30 -33.54 -33.09 41.68
C CYS A 30 -32.51 -33.43 40.57
N PRO A 31 -31.66 -34.46 40.77
CA PRO A 31 -30.52 -34.79 39.92
C PRO A 31 -30.86 -35.88 38.89
N ASP A 32 -29.86 -36.23 38.07
CA ASP A 32 -29.78 -37.42 37.20
C ASP A 32 -30.63 -37.45 35.93
N CYS A 33 -29.99 -37.07 34.81
CA CYS A 33 -30.21 -37.74 33.52
C CYS A 33 -28.90 -37.82 32.73
N THR A 34 -28.22 -38.94 32.92
CA THR A 34 -27.12 -39.44 32.10
C THR A 34 -27.69 -39.91 30.75
N ILE A 35 -27.26 -39.30 29.64
CA ILE A 35 -27.37 -39.92 28.32
C ILE A 35 -25.98 -40.05 27.70
N LEU A 36 -25.64 -41.30 27.40
CA LEU A 36 -24.40 -41.80 26.84
C LEU A 36 -24.20 -41.38 25.37
N THR A 37 -23.09 -40.66 25.15
CA THR A 37 -22.02 -40.88 24.15
C THR A 37 -22.30 -41.52 22.79
N ARG A 38 -21.80 -40.86 21.73
CA ARG A 38 -20.98 -41.50 20.66
C ARG A 38 -19.74 -40.64 20.33
N PRO A 39 -18.58 -41.26 20.00
CA PRO A 39 -17.27 -40.59 20.02
C PRO A 39 -16.92 -39.92 18.68
N ARG A 40 -16.24 -38.77 18.76
CA ARG A 40 -15.50 -38.16 17.65
C ARG A 40 -14.03 -38.57 17.73
N ALA A 41 -13.48 -38.90 16.57
CA ALA A 41 -12.08 -39.25 16.36
C ALA A 41 -11.15 -38.06 16.65
N ALA A 42 -10.03 -38.35 17.33
CA ALA A 42 -8.93 -37.43 17.59
C ALA A 42 -7.92 -37.43 16.42
N PRO A 43 -7.25 -36.31 16.13
CA PRO A 43 -6.01 -36.29 15.38
C PRO A 43 -4.78 -36.29 16.31
N LEU A 44 -3.75 -36.98 15.82
CA LEU A 44 -2.44 -37.22 16.42
C LEU A 44 -1.52 -36.00 16.28
N PHE A 45 -1.01 -35.44 17.39
CA PHE A 45 0.31 -34.80 17.50
C PHE A 45 0.80 -34.93 18.97
N PRO A 46 2.11 -35.02 19.21
CA PRO A 46 2.66 -35.48 20.49
C PRO A 46 2.67 -34.39 21.57
N ASP A 47 2.21 -34.77 22.76
CA ASP A 47 2.23 -34.00 24.00
C ASP A 47 3.65 -33.62 24.43
N HIS A 48 3.91 -32.33 24.60
CA HIS A 48 4.98 -31.82 25.45
C HIS A 48 4.39 -31.19 26.71
N ARG A 49 4.75 -31.78 27.85
CA ARG A 49 4.45 -31.36 29.23
C ARG A 49 4.65 -29.86 29.45
N THR A 50 3.57 -29.22 29.89
CA THR A 50 3.53 -27.91 30.53
C THR A 50 4.01 -28.01 31.99
N MET A 51 4.96 -27.16 32.37
CA MET A 51 5.14 -26.72 33.76
C MET A 51 4.78 -25.25 33.86
N THR A 52 3.74 -24.99 34.63
CA THR A 52 3.24 -23.67 35.00
C THR A 52 4.09 -23.07 36.12
N THR A 53 4.66 -21.89 35.89
CA THR A 53 4.95 -20.95 36.99
C THR A 53 4.58 -19.54 36.54
N THR A 54 3.60 -18.99 37.26
CA THR A 54 3.11 -17.62 37.20
C THR A 54 4.11 -16.70 37.90
N SER A 55 4.63 -15.69 37.21
CA SER A 55 5.14 -14.48 37.88
C SER A 55 4.96 -13.25 36.99
N LYS A 56 4.22 -12.27 37.53
CA LYS A 56 4.07 -10.92 36.98
C LYS A 56 5.41 -10.18 37.05
N PRO A 57 5.82 -9.39 36.04
CA PRO A 57 6.85 -8.39 36.22
C PRO A 57 6.24 -7.04 36.67
N PRO A 58 6.97 -6.25 37.48
CA PRO A 58 6.51 -4.95 37.96
C PRO A 58 6.74 -3.85 36.93
N LEU A 59 5.78 -2.93 36.86
CA LEU A 59 5.88 -1.64 36.20
C LEU A 59 6.88 -0.74 36.95
N GLY A 60 7.82 -0.14 36.21
CA GLY A 60 8.52 1.03 36.69
C GLY A 60 9.83 1.31 35.97
N ARG A 61 9.84 2.33 35.09
CA ARG A 61 10.85 3.39 35.18
C ARG A 61 10.44 4.64 34.43
N LYS A 62 10.88 5.75 35.02
CA LYS A 62 10.70 7.15 34.66
C LYS A 62 11.58 7.48 33.45
N ASP A 63 11.00 8.11 32.43
CA ASP A 63 11.78 8.82 31.42
C ASP A 63 11.67 10.32 31.67
N SER A 64 12.85 10.88 31.95
CA SER A 64 13.14 12.30 32.08
C SER A 64 12.99 12.99 30.73
N HIS A 65 12.06 13.94 30.65
CA HIS A 65 11.97 14.91 29.57
C HIS A 65 13.27 15.72 29.51
N THR A 66 14.02 15.58 28.41
CA THR A 66 15.03 16.55 28.01
C THR A 66 14.40 17.42 26.93
N THR A 67 14.04 18.64 27.31
CA THR A 67 13.58 19.71 26.43
C THR A 67 14.73 20.12 25.53
N ILE A 68 14.59 19.96 24.21
CA ILE A 68 15.43 20.68 23.25
C ILE A 68 14.75 22.03 23.04
N GLU A 69 15.36 23.08 23.60
CA GLU A 69 14.96 24.45 23.35
C GLU A 69 15.20 24.81 21.88
N ALA A 70 14.13 25.23 21.22
CA ALA A 70 14.19 25.90 19.92
C ALA A 70 14.44 27.39 20.16
N ALA A 71 15.66 27.84 19.87
CA ALA A 71 15.97 29.23 19.56
C ALA A 71 16.17 29.32 18.03
N GLY A 72 15.71 30.30 17.27
CA GLY A 72 15.01 31.55 17.50
C GLY A 72 15.15 32.35 16.19
N THR A 73 14.02 32.87 15.69
CA THR A 73 13.82 34.05 14.80
C THR A 73 14.70 34.27 13.55
N PRO A 74 14.12 34.45 12.34
CA PRO A 74 14.85 34.97 11.19
C PRO A 74 14.91 36.50 11.22
N VAL A 75 16.12 37.05 11.16
CA VAL A 75 16.35 38.48 10.90
C VAL A 75 16.71 38.65 9.42
N ASN A 76 15.89 39.41 8.71
CA ASN A 76 16.18 39.93 7.39
C ASN A 76 17.41 40.86 7.45
N GLY A 77 18.45 40.55 6.69
CA GLY A 77 19.62 41.41 6.55
C GLY A 77 20.46 41.01 5.33
N SER A 78 20.27 41.71 4.22
CA SER A 78 21.21 41.70 3.09
C SER A 78 22.57 42.24 3.54
N SER A 79 23.62 41.45 3.36
CA SER A 79 25.00 41.96 3.27
C SER A 79 25.86 40.96 2.49
N ASN A 80 26.37 41.41 1.36
CA ASN A 80 27.41 40.76 0.57
C ASN A 80 28.71 40.74 1.38
N THR A 81 29.17 39.55 1.77
CA THR A 81 30.57 39.31 2.15
C THR A 81 31.03 37.99 1.57
N THR A 82 31.93 38.09 0.59
CA THR A 82 32.69 37.00 -0.01
C THR A 82 33.64 36.42 1.03
N ALA A 83 33.26 35.30 1.65
CA ALA A 83 34.15 34.51 2.50
C ALA A 83 34.60 33.26 1.72
N GLN A 84 35.91 33.19 1.45
CA GLN A 84 36.57 32.01 0.91
C GLN A 84 36.52 30.89 1.96
N HIS A 85 35.65 29.91 1.75
CA HIS A 85 35.70 28.64 2.46
C HIS A 85 36.72 27.72 1.78
N SER A 86 37.88 27.59 2.41
CA SER A 86 38.85 26.52 2.17
C SER A 86 38.16 25.17 2.37
N GLY A 87 38.12 24.38 1.28
CA GLY A 87 37.47 23.09 1.20
C GLY A 87 38.12 22.05 2.11
N GLY A 88 37.34 21.60 3.10
CA GLY A 88 37.51 20.27 3.66
C GLY A 88 36.87 19.27 2.71
N THR A 89 37.68 18.43 2.08
CA THR A 89 37.23 17.27 1.32
C THR A 89 36.46 16.34 2.25
N SER A 90 35.13 16.46 2.25
CA SER A 90 34.21 15.44 2.77
C SER A 90 34.50 14.16 2.01
N GLY A 91 35.10 13.18 2.70
CA GLY A 91 35.36 11.86 2.13
C GLY A 91 34.07 11.30 1.54
N SER A 92 34.09 11.00 0.25
CA SER A 92 32.99 10.34 -0.42
C SER A 92 32.65 9.07 0.38
N PRO A 93 31.37 8.83 0.74
CA PRO A 93 30.99 7.62 1.43
C PRO A 93 31.46 6.44 0.58
N SER A 94 32.41 5.67 1.12
CA SER A 94 32.89 4.44 0.50
C SER A 94 31.68 3.55 0.29
N ILE A 95 31.33 3.27 -0.97
CA ILE A 95 30.29 2.31 -1.34
C ILE A 95 30.61 1.02 -0.58
N VAL A 96 29.80 0.74 0.43
CA VAL A 96 29.97 -0.44 1.27
C VAL A 96 29.67 -1.63 0.38
N SER A 97 30.71 -2.28 -0.15
CA SER A 97 30.57 -3.59 -0.77
C SER A 97 29.86 -4.47 0.23
N GLY A 98 28.70 -5.03 -0.15
CA GLY A 98 27.91 -5.90 0.71
C GLY A 98 28.79 -7.01 1.27
N SER A 99 28.55 -7.39 2.53
CA SER A 99 29.23 -8.54 3.11
C SER A 99 28.92 -9.80 2.29
N ALA A 100 29.76 -10.83 2.42
CA ALA A 100 29.49 -12.13 1.81
C ALA A 100 28.13 -12.71 2.25
N ALA A 101 27.67 -12.39 3.46
CA ALA A 101 26.35 -12.79 3.96
C ALA A 101 25.22 -12.05 3.22
N PHE A 102 25.34 -10.74 3.02
CA PHE A 102 24.38 -9.93 2.26
C PHE A 102 24.23 -10.42 0.82
N GLU A 103 25.35 -10.65 0.13
CA GLU A 103 25.33 -11.10 -1.27
C GLU A 103 24.80 -12.53 -1.40
N ALA A 104 25.13 -13.42 -0.45
CA ALA A 104 24.54 -14.76 -0.38
C ALA A 104 23.02 -14.71 -0.15
N LEU A 105 22.54 -13.79 0.70
CA LEU A 105 21.11 -13.60 0.95
C LEU A 105 20.39 -13.03 -0.27
N LYS A 106 20.95 -11.97 -0.90
CA LYS A 106 20.46 -11.38 -2.17
C LYS A 106 20.33 -12.44 -3.25
N SER A 107 21.38 -13.23 -3.48
CA SER A 107 21.38 -14.29 -4.47
C SER A 107 20.26 -15.28 -4.19
N ARG A 108 20.13 -15.74 -2.94
CA ARG A 108 19.10 -16.73 -2.60
C ARG A 108 17.69 -16.17 -2.73
N PHE A 109 17.46 -14.94 -2.30
CA PHE A 109 16.16 -14.27 -2.43
C PHE A 109 15.84 -13.90 -3.89
N GLY A 110 16.85 -13.74 -4.75
CA GLY A 110 16.64 -13.57 -6.19
C GLY A 110 15.99 -14.77 -6.88
N GLU A 111 16.12 -15.96 -6.30
CA GLU A 111 15.56 -17.22 -6.80
C GLU A 111 14.21 -17.60 -6.18
N ALA A 112 13.83 -16.96 -5.05
CA ALA A 112 12.58 -17.23 -4.36
C ALA A 112 11.42 -16.40 -4.95
N THR A 113 10.19 -16.87 -4.77
CA THR A 113 9.01 -16.10 -5.19
C THR A 113 8.74 -14.94 -4.23
N ASP A 114 8.01 -13.92 -4.68
CA ASP A 114 7.69 -12.78 -3.84
C ASP A 114 6.83 -13.21 -2.63
N LEU A 115 5.91 -14.16 -2.84
CA LEU A 115 5.12 -14.76 -1.78
C LEU A 115 5.96 -15.56 -0.77
N GLU A 116 6.92 -16.37 -1.23
CA GLU A 116 7.81 -17.14 -0.33
C GLU A 116 8.63 -16.20 0.56
N ILE A 117 9.16 -15.11 -0.01
CA ILE A 117 9.91 -14.10 0.71
C ILE A 117 9.03 -13.39 1.72
N LEU A 118 7.80 -13.01 1.34
CA LEU A 118 6.88 -12.35 2.28
C LEU A 118 6.48 -13.27 3.44
N VAL A 119 6.16 -14.54 3.16
CA VAL A 119 5.85 -15.55 4.19
C VAL A 119 7.04 -15.74 5.13
N HIS A 120 8.26 -15.79 4.60
CA HIS A 120 9.47 -15.75 5.41
C HIS A 120 9.52 -14.47 6.22
N CYS A 121 9.40 -13.27 5.66
CA CYS A 121 9.47 -12.02 6.43
C CYS A 121 8.46 -11.96 7.58
N MET A 122 7.26 -12.53 7.39
CA MET A 122 6.20 -12.56 8.42
C MET A 122 6.49 -13.49 9.61
N GLY A 123 7.59 -14.25 9.61
CA GLY A 123 7.91 -15.23 10.65
C GLY A 123 7.49 -16.66 10.29
N GLY A 124 6.93 -16.87 9.10
CA GLY A 124 6.52 -18.19 8.60
C GLY A 124 7.71 -19.08 8.20
N PRO A 125 7.44 -20.17 7.43
CA PRO A 125 8.47 -21.06 6.92
C PRO A 125 9.63 -20.31 6.27
N ARG A 126 10.86 -20.71 6.60
CA ARG A 126 12.05 -20.10 6.02
C ARG A 126 12.14 -20.39 4.53
N VAL A 127 12.61 -19.42 3.75
CA VAL A 127 13.08 -19.68 2.38
C VAL A 127 14.11 -20.81 2.46
N SER A 128 13.89 -21.86 1.67
CA SER A 128 14.74 -23.07 1.69
C SER A 128 16.16 -22.74 1.26
N ASN A 129 17.16 -23.52 1.69
CA ASN A 129 18.55 -23.41 1.20
C ASN A 129 19.21 -22.02 1.36
N ILE A 130 18.84 -21.24 2.39
CA ILE A 130 19.63 -20.06 2.76
C ILE A 130 21.04 -20.54 3.19
N PRO A 131 22.11 -20.05 2.55
CA PRO A 131 23.48 -20.44 2.90
C PRO A 131 23.80 -20.16 4.36
N ASP A 132 24.64 -21.01 4.98
CA ASP A 132 24.97 -20.92 6.42
C ASP A 132 25.46 -19.53 6.84
N ILE A 133 26.28 -18.90 5.99
CA ILE A 133 26.82 -17.54 6.21
C ILE A 133 25.74 -16.45 6.28
N ALA A 134 24.56 -16.68 5.69
CA ALA A 134 23.44 -15.75 5.65
C ALA A 134 22.28 -16.13 6.58
N LYS A 135 22.34 -17.29 7.26
CA LYS A 135 21.23 -17.81 8.06
C LYS A 135 20.85 -16.87 9.20
N GLU A 136 21.81 -16.41 10.00
CA GLU A 136 21.53 -15.48 11.10
C GLU A 136 21.02 -14.14 10.58
N LEU A 137 21.65 -13.60 9.53
CA LEU A 137 21.26 -12.34 8.90
C LEU A 137 19.80 -12.35 8.41
N SER A 138 19.33 -13.49 7.88
CA SER A 138 17.94 -13.66 7.41
C SER A 138 16.88 -13.53 8.52
N GLU A 139 17.26 -13.62 9.80
CA GLU A 139 16.33 -13.43 10.91
C GLU A 139 16.12 -11.96 11.30
N HIS A 140 16.95 -11.05 10.79
CA HIS A 140 16.93 -9.62 11.11
C HIS A 140 16.35 -8.78 9.97
N ILE A 141 15.52 -9.35 9.10
CA ILE A 141 14.92 -8.63 7.98
C ILE A 141 13.93 -7.56 8.47
N ILE A 142 13.94 -6.41 7.79
CA ILE A 142 12.91 -5.37 7.88
C ILE A 142 12.22 -5.26 6.52
N VAL A 143 10.89 -5.23 6.55
CA VAL A 143 10.08 -4.94 5.37
C VAL A 143 9.65 -3.49 5.41
N ILE A 144 9.82 -2.77 4.31
CA ILE A 144 9.38 -1.39 4.13
C ILE A 144 8.47 -1.36 2.91
N CYS A 145 7.17 -1.20 3.15
CA CYS A 145 6.18 -0.93 2.12
C CYS A 145 6.12 0.57 1.84
N LEU A 146 6.19 0.95 0.57
CA LEU A 146 6.22 2.35 0.14
C LEU A 146 5.10 2.66 -0.85
N ASP A 147 4.68 3.91 -0.81
CA ASP A 147 3.84 4.56 -1.83
C ASP A 147 4.21 6.05 -1.86
N CYS A 148 4.17 6.69 -3.03
CA CYS A 148 4.45 8.11 -3.20
C CYS A 148 3.36 8.83 -3.97
N GLU A 149 2.83 9.91 -3.39
CA GLU A 149 1.84 10.76 -4.04
C GLU A 149 2.49 12.00 -4.68
N HIS A 150 1.87 12.45 -5.77
CA HIS A 150 2.32 13.60 -6.55
C HIS A 150 1.15 14.51 -6.86
N TRP A 151 1.43 15.78 -7.16
CA TRP A 151 0.37 16.68 -7.57
C TRP A 151 -0.13 16.31 -8.98
N SER A 152 -1.43 16.07 -9.11
CA SER A 152 -2.01 15.54 -10.37
C SER A 152 -1.79 16.44 -11.58
N ASP A 153 -1.63 17.75 -11.38
CA ASP A 153 -1.35 18.70 -12.45
C ASP A 153 0.13 18.73 -12.86
N ASN A 154 1.04 18.33 -11.97
CA ASN A 154 2.47 18.24 -12.21
C ASN A 154 3.07 17.09 -11.40
N THR A 155 3.27 15.94 -12.04
CA THR A 155 3.81 14.76 -11.34
C THR A 155 5.28 14.92 -10.97
N ASP A 156 5.97 16.00 -11.34
CA ASP A 156 7.33 16.27 -10.87
C ASP A 156 7.30 16.78 -9.40
N GLU A 157 6.14 17.29 -8.95
CA GLU A 157 5.92 17.78 -7.58
C GLU A 157 5.46 16.63 -6.69
N GLN A 158 6.42 15.97 -6.03
CA GLN A 158 6.11 14.98 -5.00
C GLN A 158 5.46 15.69 -3.81
N THR A 159 4.36 15.14 -3.28
CA THR A 159 3.61 15.75 -2.17
C THR A 159 3.72 14.93 -0.89
N GLU A 160 3.72 13.61 -1.00
CA GLU A 160 3.69 12.72 0.16
C GLU A 160 4.56 11.47 -0.05
N ILE A 161 5.02 10.90 1.06
CA ILE A 161 5.63 9.56 1.13
C ILE A 161 4.87 8.78 2.20
N GLY A 162 4.33 7.64 1.80
CA GLY A 162 3.65 6.67 2.64
C GLY A 162 4.58 5.53 2.98
N ILE A 163 4.62 5.14 4.25
CA ILE A 163 5.50 4.09 4.73
C ILE A 163 4.73 3.17 5.66
N ALA A 164 4.78 1.87 5.42
CA ALA A 164 4.34 0.86 6.37
C ALA A 164 5.47 -0.17 6.58
N THR A 165 5.93 -0.36 7.81
CA THR A 165 7.12 -1.17 8.09
C THR A 165 6.97 -2.09 9.28
N PHE A 166 7.59 -3.27 9.21
CA PHE A 166 7.70 -4.22 10.31
C PHE A 166 9.03 -4.98 10.25
N SER A 167 9.49 -5.51 11.38
CA SER A 167 10.64 -6.41 11.45
C SER A 167 10.17 -7.86 11.58
N ARG A 168 10.84 -8.79 10.89
CA ARG A 168 10.65 -10.24 11.09
C ARG A 168 10.81 -10.63 12.57
N LYS A 169 11.75 -10.00 13.28
CA LYS A 169 12.04 -10.27 14.69
C LYS A 169 10.85 -9.95 15.60
N ASP A 170 10.04 -8.96 15.23
CA ASP A 170 8.86 -8.55 16.01
C ASP A 170 7.66 -9.48 15.77
N LEU A 171 7.55 -10.08 14.58
CA LEU A 171 6.45 -10.98 14.22
C LEU A 171 6.70 -12.45 14.57
N SER A 172 7.94 -12.90 14.44
CA SER A 172 8.31 -14.32 14.61
C SER A 172 7.84 -14.93 15.94
N PRO A 173 7.89 -14.24 17.09
CA PRO A 173 7.38 -14.78 18.35
C PRO A 173 5.87 -15.08 18.32
N PHE A 174 5.07 -14.26 17.62
CA PHE A 174 3.62 -14.44 17.51
C PHE A 174 3.28 -15.63 16.62
N VAL A 175 3.94 -15.71 15.45
CA VAL A 175 3.79 -16.85 14.54
C VAL A 175 4.20 -18.16 15.20
N ALA A 176 5.30 -18.17 15.96
CA ALA A 176 5.75 -19.36 16.67
C ALA A 176 4.77 -19.86 17.75
N ARG A 177 3.98 -18.95 18.34
CA ARG A 177 2.93 -19.28 19.32
C ARG A 177 1.56 -19.52 18.70
N GLY A 178 1.41 -19.31 17.38
CA GLY A 178 0.11 -19.37 16.71
C GLY A 178 -0.82 -18.20 17.05
N GLU A 179 -0.29 -17.11 17.59
CA GLU A 179 -1.03 -15.90 18.00
C GLU A 179 -1.15 -14.93 16.82
N PHE A 180 -2.01 -15.28 15.86
CA PHE A 180 -2.23 -14.43 14.68
C PHE A 180 -3.28 -13.33 14.93
N GLY A 181 -4.26 -13.60 15.79
CA GLY A 181 -5.52 -12.83 15.84
C GLY A 181 -6.36 -13.01 14.57
N ASP A 182 -7.59 -12.52 14.57
CA ASP A 182 -8.48 -12.59 13.41
C ASP A 182 -7.84 -11.91 12.21
N HIS A 183 -7.79 -12.59 11.07
CA HIS A 183 -7.13 -12.12 9.86
C HIS A 183 -5.68 -11.65 10.05
N GLY A 184 -4.95 -12.11 11.07
CA GLY A 184 -3.59 -11.65 11.34
C GLY A 184 -3.52 -10.31 12.08
N GLU A 185 -4.60 -9.89 12.75
CA GLU A 185 -4.69 -8.63 13.52
C GLU A 185 -3.51 -8.41 14.47
N ASP A 186 -3.10 -9.43 15.23
CA ASP A 186 -2.01 -9.30 16.22
C ASP A 186 -0.66 -9.05 15.53
N LEU A 187 -0.47 -9.59 14.32
CA LEU A 187 0.72 -9.32 13.51
C LEU A 187 0.66 -7.91 12.92
N LEU A 188 -0.50 -7.50 12.39
CA LEU A 188 -0.69 -6.17 11.80
C LEU A 188 -0.55 -5.04 12.83
N GLN A 189 -0.87 -5.29 14.11
CA GLN A 189 -0.62 -4.34 15.20
C GLN A 189 0.87 -4.07 15.45
N ARG A 190 1.79 -4.90 14.93
CA ARG A 190 3.24 -4.66 15.00
C ARG A 190 3.79 -3.84 13.84
N VAL A 191 2.95 -3.54 12.86
CA VAL A 191 3.32 -2.66 11.76
C VAL A 191 3.30 -1.21 12.24
N LYS A 192 4.32 -0.45 11.83
CA LYS A 192 4.38 1.00 12.03
C LYS A 192 4.04 1.70 10.73
N PHE A 193 3.20 2.73 10.81
CA PHE A 193 2.70 3.48 9.66
C PHE A 193 3.10 4.95 9.78
N TYR A 194 3.59 5.52 8.68
CA TYR A 194 4.04 6.91 8.62
C TYR A 194 3.55 7.58 7.35
N LEU A 195 3.10 8.82 7.51
CA LEU A 195 2.85 9.75 6.40
C LEU A 195 3.80 10.93 6.51
N LEU A 196 4.68 11.09 5.53
CA LEU A 196 5.55 12.25 5.39
C LEU A 196 4.94 13.19 4.35
N ARG A 197 4.42 14.34 4.78
CA ARG A 197 3.94 15.40 3.89
C ARG A 197 5.08 16.39 3.64
N LEU A 198 5.45 16.57 2.37
CA LEU A 198 6.57 17.43 2.01
C LEU A 198 6.18 18.91 2.16
N ILE A 199 7.00 19.68 2.88
CA ILE A 199 6.76 21.08 3.20
C ILE A 199 6.72 21.92 1.91
N GLU A 200 7.69 21.71 1.03
CA GLU A 200 7.89 22.48 -0.20
C GLU A 200 6.64 22.45 -1.09
N SER A 201 5.98 21.30 -1.15
CA SER A 201 4.75 21.06 -1.93
C SER A 201 3.48 21.01 -1.07
N ALA A 202 3.53 21.38 0.21
CA ALA A 202 2.38 21.29 1.12
C ALA A 202 1.17 22.14 0.65
N HIS A 203 1.44 23.24 -0.04
CA HIS A 203 0.44 24.16 -0.60
C HIS A 203 -0.33 23.61 -1.81
N LEU A 204 0.13 22.50 -2.42
CA LEU A 204 -0.51 21.92 -3.59
C LEU A 204 -1.77 21.14 -3.18
N PRO A 205 -2.95 21.50 -3.72
CA PRO A 205 -4.20 20.87 -3.32
C PRO A 205 -4.33 19.46 -3.90
N CYS A 206 -5.04 18.59 -3.18
CA CYS A 206 -5.57 17.38 -3.79
C CYS A 206 -6.67 17.80 -4.77
N MET A 207 -6.49 17.46 -6.05
CA MET A 207 -7.48 17.80 -7.09
C MET A 207 -8.68 16.86 -7.07
N ASN A 208 -8.60 15.74 -6.36
CA ASN A 208 -9.72 14.83 -6.16
C ASN A 208 -10.64 15.37 -5.07
N GLN A 209 -11.82 15.87 -5.47
CA GLN A 209 -12.85 16.39 -4.55
C GLN A 209 -13.40 15.34 -3.57
N ALA A 210 -13.29 14.04 -3.91
CA ALA A 210 -13.68 12.96 -3.02
C ALA A 210 -12.62 12.63 -1.96
N SER A 211 -11.38 13.14 -2.12
CA SER A 211 -10.32 12.98 -1.14
C SER A 211 -10.35 14.10 -0.11
N ARG A 212 -10.11 13.74 1.15
CA ARG A 212 -9.90 14.71 2.24
C ARG A 212 -8.43 15.21 2.28
N GLY A 213 -7.61 14.83 1.30
CA GLY A 213 -6.17 15.08 1.27
C GLY A 213 -5.50 14.52 2.53
N VAL A 214 -4.49 15.23 3.04
CA VAL A 214 -3.77 14.85 4.27
C VAL A 214 -4.68 14.64 5.49
N ASN A 215 -5.83 15.33 5.56
CA ASN A 215 -6.82 15.15 6.63
C ASN A 215 -7.61 13.82 6.53
N GLY A 216 -7.44 13.12 5.41
CA GLY A 216 -7.99 11.78 5.16
C GLY A 216 -7.07 10.65 5.59
N ASN A 217 -5.86 10.93 6.12
CA ASN A 217 -4.96 9.88 6.60
C ASN A 217 -5.61 9.08 7.74
N ARG A 218 -5.62 7.75 7.61
CA ARG A 218 -6.26 6.83 8.56
C ARG A 218 -5.26 5.99 9.34
N PHE A 219 -3.99 5.99 8.93
CA PHE A 219 -2.93 5.18 9.54
C PHE A 219 -1.80 6.05 10.09
N GLY A 220 -1.50 5.88 11.38
CA GLY A 220 -0.53 6.73 12.09
C GLY A 220 -0.91 8.21 12.08
N GLU A 221 0.06 9.10 12.28
CA GLU A 221 -0.11 10.55 12.11
C GLU A 221 0.74 11.09 10.96
N GLY A 222 0.19 12.05 10.21
CA GLY A 222 0.93 12.83 9.22
C GLY A 222 1.93 13.79 9.87
N ARG A 223 3.13 13.85 9.31
CA ARG A 223 4.19 14.78 9.72
C ARG A 223 4.66 15.59 8.53
N PHE A 224 4.78 16.89 8.74
CA PHE A 224 5.40 17.79 7.76
C PHE A 224 6.91 17.70 7.87
N VAL A 225 7.57 17.45 6.75
CA VAL A 225 9.03 17.34 6.62
C VAL A 225 9.49 18.12 5.41
N THR A 226 10.67 18.72 5.49
CA THR A 226 11.38 19.20 4.29
C THR A 226 11.86 18.02 3.44
N ASN A 227 12.18 18.24 2.17
CA ASN A 227 12.80 17.21 1.32
C ASN A 227 14.06 16.61 1.95
N ILE A 228 14.90 17.45 2.58
CA ILE A 228 16.14 17.02 3.26
C ILE A 228 15.82 16.13 4.45
N GLN A 229 14.83 16.51 5.27
CA GLN A 229 14.40 15.69 6.39
C GLN A 229 13.78 14.37 5.93
N ALA A 230 12.97 14.39 4.87
CA ALA A 230 12.41 13.18 4.28
C ALA A 230 13.52 12.24 3.81
N HIS A 231 14.52 12.75 3.08
CA HIS A 231 15.70 11.99 2.67
C HIS A 231 16.40 11.36 3.87
N LYS A 232 16.66 12.15 4.93
CA LYS A 232 17.35 11.65 6.12
C LYS A 232 16.55 10.56 6.86
N ILE A 233 15.24 10.75 6.99
CA ILE A 233 14.35 9.74 7.59
C ILE A 233 14.39 8.45 6.76
N MET A 234 14.36 8.55 5.42
CA MET A 234 14.45 7.39 4.55
C MET A 234 15.81 6.70 4.68
N GLU A 235 16.91 7.44 4.75
CA GLU A 235 18.25 6.88 5.02
C GLU A 235 18.28 6.12 6.36
N ASP A 236 17.75 6.73 7.42
CA ASP A 236 17.72 6.12 8.76
C ASP A 236 16.84 4.86 8.81
N LEU A 237 15.77 4.80 8.01
CA LEU A 237 14.93 3.60 7.87
C LEU A 237 15.61 2.50 7.06
N PHE A 238 16.40 2.83 6.03
CA PHE A 238 17.05 1.84 5.17
C PHE A 238 18.41 1.39 5.70
N VAL A 239 19.06 2.18 6.55
CA VAL A 239 20.41 1.94 7.06
C VAL A 239 20.38 1.82 8.58
N GLN A 240 19.87 0.68 9.04
CA GLN A 240 19.74 0.39 10.47
C GLN A 240 20.78 -0.66 10.89
N PRO A 241 21.71 -0.37 11.82
CA PRO A 241 22.64 -1.38 12.30
C PRO A 241 21.93 -2.43 13.16
N ILE A 242 22.27 -3.71 12.97
CA ILE A 242 21.81 -4.80 13.83
C ILE A 242 22.55 -4.69 15.17
N LYS A 243 21.80 -4.53 16.26
CA LYS A 243 22.35 -4.39 17.62
C LYS A 243 22.16 -5.66 18.44
N GLY A 244 23.17 -5.98 19.25
CA GLY A 244 23.08 -7.07 20.24
C GLY A 244 23.25 -8.48 19.68
N VAL A 245 23.79 -8.62 18.47
CA VAL A 245 24.06 -9.92 17.83
C VAL A 245 25.55 -9.97 17.46
N PRO A 246 26.42 -10.54 18.31
CA PRO A 246 27.87 -10.49 18.09
C PRO A 246 28.33 -11.10 16.76
N SER A 247 27.59 -12.07 16.24
CA SER A 247 27.85 -12.74 14.96
C SER A 247 27.49 -11.90 13.73
N VAL A 248 26.77 -10.79 13.88
CA VAL A 248 26.31 -9.94 12.77
C VAL A 248 26.61 -8.49 13.09
N GLN A 249 27.68 -7.95 12.49
CA GLN A 249 28.07 -6.54 12.61
C GLN A 249 27.64 -5.74 11.37
N GLU A 250 26.42 -6.01 10.90
CA GLU A 250 25.90 -5.50 9.63
C GLU A 250 24.62 -4.68 9.84
N ASN A 251 24.17 -4.03 8.78
CA ASN A 251 22.85 -3.40 8.77
C ASN A 251 21.75 -4.46 8.57
N HIS A 252 20.52 -4.12 8.98
CA HIS A 252 19.33 -4.90 8.72
C HIS A 252 19.13 -5.08 7.20
N PRO A 253 18.93 -6.31 6.70
CA PRO A 253 18.50 -6.52 5.32
C PRO A 253 17.11 -5.95 5.09
N ILE A 254 16.96 -5.16 4.03
CA ILE A 254 15.70 -4.51 3.68
C ILE A 254 15.02 -5.24 2.54
N ILE A 255 13.72 -5.52 2.73
CA ILE A 255 12.80 -5.91 1.68
C ILE A 255 11.91 -4.73 1.36
N VAL A 256 11.96 -4.25 0.12
CA VAL A 256 11.05 -3.20 -0.35
C VAL A 256 9.79 -3.85 -0.88
N LEU A 257 8.64 -3.41 -0.39
CA LEU A 257 7.33 -3.86 -0.85
C LEU A 257 6.56 -2.67 -1.44
N GLY A 258 5.71 -2.93 -2.42
CA GLY A 258 4.79 -1.93 -2.95
C GLY A 258 3.72 -2.52 -3.85
N HIS A 259 3.02 -1.64 -4.54
CA HIS A 259 2.00 -1.97 -5.54
C HIS A 259 2.35 -1.25 -6.85
N ASP A 260 3.04 -1.95 -7.76
CA ASP A 260 3.82 -1.34 -8.85
C ASP A 260 5.03 -0.52 -8.34
N VAL A 261 5.77 -1.13 -7.41
CA VAL A 261 6.86 -0.53 -6.61
C VAL A 261 7.97 0.14 -7.42
N ARG A 262 8.14 -0.25 -8.70
CA ARG A 262 9.11 0.40 -9.60
C ARG A 262 8.82 1.89 -9.71
N HIS A 263 7.55 2.27 -9.81
CA HIS A 263 7.14 3.66 -9.95
C HIS A 263 7.55 4.47 -8.72
N ASP A 264 7.31 3.96 -7.51
CA ASP A 264 7.67 4.63 -6.26
C ASP A 264 9.18 4.79 -6.10
N LYS A 265 9.97 3.79 -6.51
CA LYS A 265 11.44 3.86 -6.49
C LYS A 265 11.98 4.96 -7.41
N GLU A 266 11.46 5.02 -8.65
CA GLU A 266 11.81 6.06 -9.61
C GLU A 266 11.42 7.44 -9.07
N ASN A 267 10.22 7.55 -8.48
CA ASN A 267 9.74 8.79 -7.89
C ASN A 267 10.61 9.29 -6.73
N LEU A 268 11.01 8.42 -5.80
CA LEU A 268 11.88 8.80 -4.68
C LEU A 268 13.27 9.26 -5.18
N LYS A 269 13.81 8.60 -6.20
CA LYS A 269 15.13 8.87 -6.75
C LYS A 269 15.18 10.15 -7.59
N GLU A 270 14.23 10.32 -8.50
CA GLU A 270 14.29 11.33 -9.56
C GLU A 270 13.66 12.68 -9.16
N LYS A 271 12.88 12.72 -8.07
CA LYS A 271 12.16 13.92 -7.63
C LYS A 271 12.87 14.63 -6.46
N SER A 272 12.16 15.56 -5.84
CA SER A 272 12.69 16.49 -4.84
C SER A 272 13.30 15.82 -3.61
N THR A 273 12.81 14.64 -3.21
CA THR A 273 13.41 13.87 -2.10
C THR A 273 14.80 13.33 -2.46
N SER A 274 15.03 13.04 -3.74
CA SER A 274 16.31 12.58 -4.29
C SER A 274 16.95 11.43 -3.50
N PHE A 275 16.13 10.46 -3.09
CA PHE A 275 16.54 9.31 -2.30
C PHE A 275 16.63 8.06 -3.19
N ASP A 276 17.86 7.58 -3.42
CA ASP A 276 18.09 6.35 -4.19
C ASP A 276 18.14 5.14 -3.26
N ILE A 277 17.03 4.40 -3.20
CA ILE A 277 16.87 3.17 -2.44
C ILE A 277 18.01 2.17 -2.70
N GLU A 278 18.45 2.03 -3.96
CA GLU A 278 19.48 1.05 -4.34
C GLU A 278 20.87 1.45 -3.84
N SER A 279 21.12 2.76 -3.68
CA SER A 279 22.39 3.28 -3.19
C SER A 279 22.68 2.93 -1.73
N CYS A 280 21.66 2.56 -0.95
CA CYS A 280 21.80 2.20 0.47
C CYS A 280 22.57 0.89 0.70
N GLY A 281 22.64 0.01 -0.30
CA GLY A 281 23.35 -1.28 -0.22
C GLY A 281 22.70 -2.35 0.69
N THR A 282 21.69 -1.98 1.48
CA THR A 282 20.97 -2.85 2.43
C THR A 282 19.76 -3.56 1.84
N VAL A 283 19.32 -3.18 0.64
CA VAL A 283 18.18 -3.80 -0.03
C VAL A 283 18.58 -5.17 -0.55
N VAL A 284 17.91 -6.22 -0.08
CA VAL A 284 18.18 -7.59 -0.54
C VAL A 284 17.17 -8.11 -1.56
N ARG A 285 15.97 -7.52 -1.59
CA ARG A 285 14.93 -7.82 -2.58
C ARG A 285 13.90 -6.70 -2.63
N THR A 286 13.33 -6.49 -3.82
CA THR A 286 12.06 -5.78 -4.01
C THR A 286 10.97 -6.80 -4.35
N ILE A 287 9.84 -6.76 -3.66
CA ILE A 287 8.67 -7.61 -3.91
C ILE A 287 7.45 -6.74 -4.24
N ASP A 288 6.51 -7.27 -5.02
CA ASP A 288 5.36 -6.51 -5.51
C ASP A 288 4.04 -7.26 -5.31
N THR A 289 3.04 -6.59 -4.75
CA THR A 289 1.70 -7.16 -4.59
C THR A 289 1.06 -7.55 -5.91
N GLN A 290 1.42 -6.92 -7.03
CA GLN A 290 1.02 -7.30 -8.39
C GLN A 290 1.54 -8.70 -8.78
N VAL A 291 2.71 -9.10 -8.26
CA VAL A 291 3.26 -10.44 -8.49
C VAL A 291 2.61 -11.44 -7.54
N ILE A 292 2.55 -11.10 -6.25
CA ILE A 292 1.98 -11.97 -5.20
C ILE A 292 0.52 -12.34 -5.50
N VAL A 293 -0.30 -11.39 -5.97
CA VAL A 293 -1.71 -11.65 -6.31
C VAL A 293 -1.87 -12.69 -7.43
N ARG A 294 -0.93 -12.73 -8.38
CA ARG A 294 -0.89 -13.72 -9.47
C ARG A 294 -0.38 -15.07 -8.96
N GLU A 295 0.65 -15.07 -8.12
CA GLU A 295 1.16 -16.28 -7.45
C GLU A 295 0.07 -16.97 -6.61
N ARG A 296 -0.82 -16.19 -5.99
CA ARG A 296 -2.00 -16.70 -5.26
C ARG A 296 -3.19 -17.05 -6.16
N GLY A 297 -3.20 -16.61 -7.42
CA GLY A 297 -4.31 -16.81 -8.34
C GLY A 297 -5.57 -16.01 -7.98
N TYR A 298 -5.44 -14.94 -7.20
CA TYR A 298 -6.56 -14.04 -6.90
C TYR A 298 -6.89 -13.11 -8.07
N TRP A 299 -5.90 -12.82 -8.92
CA TRP A 299 -6.09 -12.03 -10.13
C TRP A 299 -5.32 -12.63 -11.30
N MET A 300 -6.05 -13.14 -12.29
CA MET A 300 -5.51 -13.74 -13.50
C MET A 300 -6.14 -13.06 -14.73
N ALA A 301 -5.99 -11.74 -14.82
CA ALA A 301 -6.54 -11.00 -15.95
C ALA A 301 -5.86 -11.39 -17.28
N PRO A 302 -6.61 -11.33 -18.39
CA PRO A 302 -6.04 -11.46 -19.73
C PRO A 302 -4.87 -10.48 -19.93
N HIS A 303 -3.90 -10.86 -20.77
CA HIS A 303 -2.80 -9.98 -21.19
C HIS A 303 -1.93 -9.39 -20.07
N ASN A 304 -1.88 -10.03 -18.89
CA ASN A 304 -1.09 -9.59 -17.74
C ASN A 304 -1.49 -8.20 -17.20
N GLU A 305 -2.76 -7.80 -17.37
CA GLU A 305 -3.27 -6.56 -16.77
C GLU A 305 -3.01 -6.53 -15.25
N GLN A 306 -2.50 -5.40 -14.77
CA GLN A 306 -2.28 -5.12 -13.35
C GLN A 306 -3.62 -4.88 -12.65
N ILE A 307 -3.78 -5.38 -11.42
CA ILE A 307 -4.96 -5.09 -10.61
C ILE A 307 -4.73 -3.75 -9.90
N GLY A 308 -5.68 -2.81 -9.97
CA GLY A 308 -5.57 -1.59 -9.16
C GLY A 308 -5.81 -1.87 -7.67
N LEU A 309 -5.18 -1.10 -6.78
CA LEU A 309 -5.25 -1.31 -5.33
C LEU A 309 -6.70 -1.38 -4.81
N THR A 310 -7.58 -0.49 -5.27
CA THR A 310 -9.02 -0.51 -4.92
C THR A 310 -9.68 -1.85 -5.21
N ASN A 311 -9.36 -2.46 -6.36
CA ASN A 311 -9.90 -3.77 -6.73
C ASN A 311 -9.27 -4.88 -5.88
N LEU A 312 -7.96 -4.81 -5.62
CA LEU A 312 -7.29 -5.79 -4.77
C LEU A 312 -7.84 -5.81 -3.34
N VAL A 313 -8.04 -4.64 -2.74
CA VAL A 313 -8.66 -4.50 -1.42
C VAL A 313 -10.07 -5.10 -1.39
N LYS A 314 -10.86 -4.86 -2.45
CA LYS A 314 -12.20 -5.42 -2.60
C LYS A 314 -12.20 -6.95 -2.73
N GLU A 315 -11.27 -7.52 -3.49
CA GLU A 315 -11.13 -8.98 -3.63
C GLU A 315 -10.73 -9.65 -2.31
N LEU A 316 -10.06 -8.92 -1.43
CA LEU A 316 -9.68 -9.36 -0.10
C LEU A 316 -10.71 -8.98 0.98
N TRP A 317 -11.92 -8.57 0.57
CA TRP A 317 -13.10 -8.32 1.41
C TRP A 317 -12.96 -7.23 2.46
N PHE A 318 -12.25 -6.15 2.15
CA PHE A 318 -12.29 -4.91 2.94
C PHE A 318 -12.40 -3.68 2.04
N GLN A 319 -12.28 -2.48 2.62
CA GLN A 319 -12.56 -1.21 1.94
C GLN A 319 -11.32 -0.34 1.82
N HIS A 320 -11.16 0.29 0.65
CA HIS A 320 -10.18 1.35 0.44
C HIS A 320 -10.80 2.73 0.73
N SER A 321 -11.02 3.01 2.01
CA SER A 321 -11.61 4.28 2.47
C SER A 321 -10.56 5.40 2.49
N ASP A 322 -10.97 6.60 2.07
CA ASP A 322 -10.08 7.77 1.89
C ASP A 322 -8.85 7.45 1.02
N PRO A 323 -9.06 7.00 -0.24
CA PRO A 323 -7.95 6.81 -1.16
C PRO A 323 -7.24 8.17 -1.38
N HIS A 324 -5.97 8.12 -1.80
CA HIS A 324 -5.16 9.30 -2.14
C HIS A 324 -4.49 10.03 -0.97
N THR A 325 -4.06 9.27 0.04
CA THR A 325 -2.90 9.66 0.85
C THR A 325 -1.90 8.54 0.77
N ALA A 326 -0.62 8.87 0.63
CA ALA A 326 0.40 7.85 0.37
C ALA A 326 0.45 6.78 1.50
N SER A 327 0.26 7.19 2.76
CA SER A 327 0.26 6.26 3.90
C SER A 327 -0.93 5.30 3.88
N ASN A 328 -2.13 5.76 3.51
CA ASN A 328 -3.28 4.87 3.34
C ASN A 328 -2.99 3.83 2.25
N ASP A 329 -2.40 4.23 1.14
CA ASP A 329 -2.13 3.33 0.01
C ASP A 329 -1.02 2.33 0.36
N ALA A 330 0.06 2.76 1.03
CA ALA A 330 1.09 1.87 1.58
C ALA A 330 0.53 0.89 2.63
N ALA A 331 -0.31 1.38 3.55
CA ALA A 331 -0.91 0.56 4.59
C ALA A 331 -1.83 -0.53 4.00
N ARG A 332 -2.67 -0.15 3.04
CA ARG A 332 -3.61 -1.06 2.39
C ARG A 332 -2.88 -2.07 1.52
N THR A 333 -1.83 -1.64 0.82
CA THR A 333 -0.93 -2.53 0.09
C THR A 333 -0.32 -3.58 1.00
N LEU A 334 0.20 -3.18 2.17
CA LEU A 334 0.76 -4.11 3.15
C LEU A 334 -0.30 -5.06 3.74
N ILE A 335 -1.48 -4.56 4.09
CA ILE A 335 -2.59 -5.39 4.58
C ILE A 335 -2.98 -6.42 3.51
N CYS A 336 -3.10 -6.01 2.24
CA CYS A 336 -3.34 -6.93 1.13
C CYS A 336 -2.25 -8.00 1.04
N ALA A 337 -0.98 -7.60 1.16
CA ALA A 337 0.16 -8.51 1.16
C ALA A 337 0.06 -9.55 2.28
N PHE A 338 -0.27 -9.13 3.51
CA PHE A 338 -0.51 -10.04 4.64
C PHE A 338 -1.65 -11.02 4.36
N GLN A 339 -2.79 -10.52 3.86
CA GLN A 339 -3.94 -11.38 3.56
C GLN A 339 -3.65 -12.41 2.47
N MET A 340 -2.85 -12.04 1.47
CA MET A 340 -2.35 -12.97 0.46
C MET A 340 -1.35 -13.95 1.06
N ALA A 341 -0.40 -13.51 1.89
CA ALA A 341 0.58 -14.38 2.56
C ALA A 341 -0.06 -15.40 3.49
N LEU A 342 -1.08 -14.99 4.27
CA LEU A 342 -1.85 -15.89 5.14
C LEU A 342 -2.67 -16.93 4.33
N GLY A 343 -3.08 -16.62 3.10
CA GLY A 343 -3.78 -17.57 2.24
C GLY A 343 -5.05 -18.14 2.88
N GLY A 344 -5.13 -19.46 3.04
CA GLY A 344 -6.23 -20.17 3.72
C GLY A 344 -5.88 -20.57 5.16
N HIS A 345 -5.14 -19.74 5.88
CA HIS A 345 -4.83 -19.96 7.29
C HIS A 345 -6.09 -19.91 8.16
N ALA A 346 -6.13 -20.70 9.23
CA ALA A 346 -7.30 -20.82 10.12
C ALA A 346 -7.75 -19.47 10.70
N CYS A 347 -6.81 -18.55 10.97
CA CYS A 347 -7.11 -17.20 11.45
C CYS A 347 -7.96 -16.36 10.48
N LYS A 348 -8.15 -16.79 9.23
CA LYS A 348 -9.05 -16.16 8.26
C LYS A 348 -10.36 -16.94 8.09
N ASP A 349 -10.28 -18.27 8.11
CA ASP A 349 -11.42 -19.14 7.85
C ASP A 349 -12.33 -19.28 9.09
N GLU A 350 -11.77 -19.14 10.29
CA GLU A 350 -12.43 -19.26 11.59
C GLU A 350 -12.53 -17.92 12.32
N ALA A 351 -12.31 -16.80 11.61
CA ALA A 351 -12.32 -15.47 12.19
C ALA A 351 -13.71 -15.06 12.71
N GLU A 352 -13.75 -14.42 13.88
CA GLU A 352 -14.98 -13.83 14.42
C GLU A 352 -15.23 -12.44 13.83
N LYS A 353 -14.17 -11.62 13.75
CA LYS A 353 -14.17 -10.32 13.09
C LYS A 353 -14.05 -10.48 11.58
N THR A 354 -14.77 -9.66 10.84
CA THR A 354 -14.55 -9.49 9.41
C THR A 354 -13.21 -8.80 9.13
N MET A 355 -12.67 -8.99 7.93
CA MET A 355 -11.47 -8.27 7.49
C MET A 355 -11.66 -6.75 7.52
N LEU A 356 -12.88 -6.24 7.29
CA LEU A 356 -13.15 -4.80 7.40
C LEU A 356 -13.07 -4.30 8.85
N GLU A 357 -13.56 -5.07 9.82
CA GLU A 357 -13.45 -4.74 11.24
C GLU A 357 -12.00 -4.77 11.70
N VAL A 358 -11.23 -5.79 11.28
CA VAL A 358 -9.79 -5.86 11.55
C VAL A 358 -9.07 -4.66 10.94
N ALA A 359 -9.28 -4.37 9.65
CA ALA A 359 -8.62 -3.23 8.99
C ALA A 359 -8.96 -1.88 9.68
N SER A 360 -10.21 -1.68 10.07
CA SER A 360 -10.65 -0.49 10.83
C SER A 360 -10.05 -0.44 12.24
N GLY A 361 -9.88 -1.61 12.87
CA GLY A 361 -9.18 -1.74 14.14
C GLY A 361 -7.71 -1.35 14.04
N ILE A 362 -7.02 -1.78 12.98
CA ILE A 362 -5.60 -1.43 12.72
C ILE A 362 -5.45 0.07 12.44
N GLU A 363 -6.36 0.70 11.69
CA GLU A 363 -6.38 2.16 11.52
C GLU A 363 -6.35 2.86 12.88
N LYS A 364 -7.33 2.56 13.73
CA LYS A 364 -7.45 3.15 15.08
C LYS A 364 -6.22 2.86 15.93
N TYR A 365 -5.79 1.61 16.00
CA TYR A 365 -4.64 1.18 16.78
C TYR A 365 -3.37 1.92 16.36
N SER A 366 -3.14 2.06 15.06
CA SER A 366 -1.94 2.72 14.53
C SER A 366 -1.87 4.21 14.87
N VAL A 367 -3.02 4.90 14.92
CA VAL A 367 -3.11 6.30 15.35
C VAL A 367 -2.84 6.42 16.85
N GLU A 368 -3.49 5.58 17.66
CA GLU A 368 -3.37 5.60 19.13
C GLU A 368 -1.96 5.26 19.62
N ASN A 369 -1.21 4.45 18.87
CA ASN A 369 0.14 4.01 19.21
C ASN A 369 1.22 4.65 18.34
N PHE A 370 0.89 5.76 17.66
CA PHE A 370 1.83 6.43 16.78
C PHE A 370 3.05 6.96 17.54
N THR A 371 4.23 6.71 16.99
CA THR A 371 5.50 7.30 17.46
C THR A 371 6.16 8.02 16.30
N SER A 372 6.38 9.33 16.42
CA SER A 372 7.01 10.13 15.37
C SER A 372 8.46 9.69 15.14
N ILE A 373 8.85 9.63 13.86
CA ILE A 373 10.23 9.42 13.41
C ILE A 373 10.88 10.71 12.88
N GLY A 374 10.22 11.86 13.08
CA GLY A 374 10.70 13.16 12.61
C GLY A 374 9.59 14.11 12.14
N GLY A 375 10.02 15.27 11.66
CA GLY A 375 9.15 16.33 11.17
C GLY A 375 8.32 17.02 12.26
N VAL A 376 7.44 17.92 11.84
CA VAL A 376 6.53 18.68 12.71
C VAL A 376 5.09 18.26 12.49
N LYS A 377 4.25 18.33 13.54
CA LYS A 377 2.83 17.95 13.45
C LYS A 377 2.03 18.93 12.59
N GLU A 378 2.35 20.21 12.72
CA GLU A 378 1.61 21.30 12.08
C GLU A 378 2.56 22.20 11.31
N TYR A 379 2.15 22.55 10.10
CA TYR A 379 2.86 23.47 9.23
C TYR A 379 1.88 24.32 8.44
N CYS A 380 2.12 25.63 8.45
CA CYS A 380 1.28 26.59 7.78
C CYS A 380 1.91 26.95 6.43
N TRP A 381 1.41 26.36 5.34
CA TRP A 381 1.86 26.71 3.99
C TRP A 381 1.44 28.13 3.53
N ARG A 382 0.73 28.89 4.37
CA ARG A 382 0.48 30.32 4.12
C ARG A 382 1.68 31.17 4.56
N CYS A 383 2.08 31.08 5.83
CA CYS A 383 3.16 31.90 6.40
C CYS A 383 4.53 31.21 6.44
N GLY A 384 4.61 29.91 6.13
CA GLY A 384 5.84 29.13 6.14
C GLY A 384 6.32 28.70 7.53
N ASN A 385 5.51 28.88 8.58
CA ASN A 385 5.89 28.55 9.95
C ASN A 385 5.26 27.23 10.43
N SER A 386 5.98 26.52 11.30
CA SER A 386 5.45 25.37 12.03
C SER A 386 4.62 25.79 13.25
N GLY A 387 3.86 24.84 13.81
CA GLY A 387 3.12 25.01 15.08
C GLY A 387 1.71 25.57 14.93
N HIS A 388 1.23 25.70 13.70
CA HIS A 388 -0.19 25.90 13.38
C HIS A 388 -0.46 25.48 11.93
N MET A 389 -1.72 25.20 11.62
CA MET A 389 -2.20 24.94 10.26
C MET A 389 -2.66 26.23 9.58
N ASN A 390 -2.81 26.23 8.25
CA ASN A 390 -3.28 27.41 7.48
C ASN A 390 -4.58 28.01 8.04
N ALA A 391 -5.53 27.17 8.45
CA ALA A 391 -6.81 27.62 9.02
C ALA A 391 -6.67 28.44 10.32
N ALA A 392 -5.56 28.29 11.06
CA ALA A 392 -5.28 29.01 12.29
C ALA A 392 -4.24 30.14 12.08
N CYS A 393 -3.87 30.45 10.83
CA CYS A 393 -2.84 31.42 10.52
C CYS A 393 -3.33 32.86 10.67
N THR A 394 -2.70 33.60 11.58
CA THR A 394 -2.98 35.02 11.84
C THR A 394 -1.98 35.98 11.20
N ALA A 395 -0.98 35.47 10.48
CA ALA A 395 0.00 36.30 9.79
C ALA A 395 -0.69 37.19 8.74
N THR A 396 -0.21 38.44 8.64
CA THR A 396 -0.67 39.45 7.68
C THR A 396 0.52 40.11 7.00
N GLY A 397 0.30 40.75 5.86
CA GLY A 397 1.35 41.46 5.13
C GLY A 397 2.40 40.53 4.52
N LEU A 398 2.02 39.27 4.23
CA LEU A 398 2.91 38.35 3.52
C LEU A 398 2.99 38.76 2.05
N VAL A 399 4.20 38.81 1.50
CA VAL A 399 4.43 39.17 0.09
C VAL A 399 5.10 38.00 -0.61
N CYS A 400 4.47 37.54 -1.69
CA CYS A 400 5.04 36.54 -2.59
C CYS A 400 5.78 37.24 -3.74
N ASN A 401 7.07 36.93 -3.90
CA ASN A 401 7.91 37.55 -4.94
C ASN A 401 7.59 37.05 -6.36
N GLU A 402 6.86 35.93 -6.50
CA GLU A 402 6.55 35.32 -7.79
C GLU A 402 5.23 35.87 -8.37
N CYS A 403 4.17 35.97 -7.56
CA CYS A 403 2.85 36.42 -8.03
C CYS A 403 2.49 37.85 -7.58
N GLY A 404 3.28 38.47 -6.70
CA GLY A 404 3.05 39.82 -6.19
C GLY A 404 1.74 40.01 -5.41
N THR A 405 1.04 38.93 -5.03
CA THR A 405 -0.26 39.03 -4.36
C THR A 405 -0.07 39.56 -2.94
N THR A 406 -0.70 40.70 -2.65
CA THR A 406 -0.80 41.31 -1.31
C THR A 406 -2.25 41.40 -0.82
N GLU A 407 -3.20 40.75 -1.51
CA GLU A 407 -4.60 40.76 -1.11
C GLU A 407 -4.80 40.01 0.22
N PRO A 408 -5.36 40.65 1.26
CA PRO A 408 -5.60 39.99 2.55
C PRO A 408 -6.37 38.68 2.40
N GLY A 409 -5.87 37.62 3.05
CA GLY A 409 -6.44 36.27 2.94
C GLY A 409 -5.98 35.45 1.74
N LYS A 410 -5.32 36.06 0.74
CA LYS A 410 -4.61 35.37 -0.35
C LYS A 410 -3.09 35.49 -0.26
N GLU A 411 -2.60 36.31 0.66
CA GLU A 411 -1.19 36.47 0.99
C GLU A 411 -0.55 35.12 1.36
N HIS A 412 0.63 34.85 0.85
CA HIS A 412 1.42 33.64 1.12
C HIS A 412 2.91 33.92 0.94
N VAL A 413 3.76 33.06 1.50
CA VAL A 413 5.21 33.11 1.26
C VAL A 413 5.56 32.57 -0.13
N THR A 414 6.64 33.08 -0.71
CA THR A 414 7.11 32.73 -2.07
C THR A 414 7.25 31.22 -2.30
N LEU A 415 7.72 30.48 -1.30
CA LEU A 415 7.87 29.01 -1.37
C LEU A 415 6.57 28.28 -1.73
N HIS A 416 5.41 28.88 -1.41
CA HIS A 416 4.09 28.25 -1.54
C HIS A 416 3.21 28.95 -2.58
N CYS A 417 3.85 29.53 -3.60
CA CYS A 417 3.16 30.23 -4.67
C CYS A 417 2.42 29.27 -5.62
N LEU A 418 1.13 29.06 -5.37
CA LEU A 418 0.27 28.24 -6.23
C LEU A 418 0.20 28.74 -7.69
N PRO A 419 0.09 30.07 -7.99
CA PRO A 419 0.15 30.55 -9.36
C PRO A 419 1.43 30.11 -10.10
N LYS A 420 2.59 30.15 -9.42
CA LYS A 420 3.86 29.71 -9.99
C LYS A 420 3.89 28.19 -10.22
N ALA A 421 3.35 27.42 -9.28
CA ALA A 421 3.23 25.97 -9.44
C ALA A 421 2.34 25.61 -10.66
N ILE A 422 1.24 26.32 -10.88
CA ILE A 422 0.37 26.14 -12.06
C ILE A 422 1.12 26.48 -13.36
N GLU A 423 1.89 27.57 -13.39
CA GLU A 423 2.74 27.93 -14.53
C GLU A 423 3.74 26.80 -14.85
N ASN A 424 4.43 26.28 -13.82
CA ASN A 424 5.36 25.17 -13.96
C ASN A 424 4.68 23.91 -14.51
N ALA A 425 3.48 23.60 -14.02
CA ALA A 425 2.66 22.48 -14.47
C ALA A 425 2.27 22.60 -15.95
N GLN A 426 1.89 23.79 -16.40
CA GLN A 426 1.58 24.08 -17.80
C GLN A 426 2.81 23.95 -18.69
N ALA A 427 3.95 24.50 -18.24
CA ALA A 427 5.22 24.41 -18.96
C ALA A 427 5.66 22.95 -19.15
N ARG A 428 5.54 22.13 -18.11
CA ARG A 428 5.79 20.68 -18.19
C ARG A 428 4.87 19.99 -19.20
N ARG A 429 3.54 20.19 -19.09
CA ARG A 429 2.57 19.58 -20.02
C ARG A 429 2.87 19.93 -21.48
N LYS A 430 3.31 21.16 -21.75
CA LYS A 430 3.76 21.58 -23.07
C LYS A 430 5.00 20.78 -23.52
N ARG A 431 6.05 20.70 -22.69
CA ARG A 431 7.25 19.88 -23.00
C ARG A 431 6.90 18.42 -23.30
N ASP A 432 5.99 17.83 -22.53
CA ASP A 432 5.57 16.44 -22.75
C ASP A 432 4.81 16.27 -24.08
N ALA A 433 3.97 17.23 -24.44
CA ALA A 433 3.28 17.24 -25.72
C ALA A 433 4.25 17.37 -26.90
N ASP A 434 5.25 18.26 -26.77
CA ASP A 434 6.29 18.44 -27.77
C ASP A 434 7.14 17.16 -27.93
N ASN A 435 7.54 16.53 -26.81
CA ASN A 435 8.27 15.26 -26.80
C ASN A 435 7.49 14.12 -27.45
N ARG A 436 6.18 14.01 -27.19
CA ARG A 436 5.31 13.02 -27.85
C ARG A 436 5.22 13.27 -29.35
N THR A 437 5.12 14.54 -29.76
CA THR A 437 5.08 14.93 -31.19
C THR A 437 6.39 14.57 -31.90
N MET A 438 7.54 14.88 -31.29
CA MET A 438 8.85 14.52 -31.84
C MET A 438 9.04 13.00 -31.95
N ARG A 439 8.61 12.23 -30.93
CA ARG A 439 8.64 10.75 -30.98
C ARG A 439 7.75 10.18 -32.09
N ALA A 440 6.57 10.77 -32.31
CA ALA A 440 5.67 10.36 -33.40
C ALA A 440 6.28 10.66 -34.79
N GLN A 441 6.91 11.83 -34.95
CA GLN A 441 7.58 12.20 -36.20
C GLN A 441 8.79 11.28 -36.48
N ASN A 442 9.61 10.98 -35.48
CA ASN A 442 10.78 10.10 -35.64
C ASN A 442 10.41 8.61 -35.78
N GLY A 443 9.31 8.17 -35.16
CA GLY A 443 8.86 6.78 -35.17
C GLY A 443 8.22 6.33 -36.48
N THR A 444 7.64 7.25 -37.25
CA THR A 444 6.99 6.92 -38.54
C THR A 444 7.99 6.57 -39.66
N GLY A 445 9.28 6.89 -39.50
CA GLY A 445 10.32 6.58 -40.49
C GLY A 445 10.86 5.14 -40.48
N ARG A 446 10.71 4.39 -39.37
CA ARG A 446 11.30 3.03 -39.26
C ARG A 446 10.35 1.87 -39.59
N ALA A 447 9.05 2.12 -39.73
CA ALA A 447 8.07 1.05 -39.92
C ALA A 447 7.92 0.53 -41.37
N ARG A 448 8.57 1.14 -42.38
CA ARG A 448 8.43 0.75 -43.80
C ARG A 448 9.65 0.05 -44.42
N GLY A 449 10.69 -0.22 -43.64
CA GLY A 449 11.91 -0.91 -44.10
C GLY A 449 11.88 -2.44 -44.00
N ARG A 450 10.73 -3.10 -43.91
CA ARG A 450 10.62 -4.57 -44.02
C ARG A 450 10.43 -4.99 -45.48
N ALA A 451 11.23 -4.42 -46.38
CA ALA A 451 11.37 -4.89 -47.74
C ALA A 451 12.46 -5.98 -47.76
N GLY A 452 12.06 -7.21 -48.05
CA GLY A 452 12.95 -8.28 -48.50
C GLY A 452 13.81 -8.93 -47.42
N ARG A 453 13.23 -9.85 -46.63
CA ARG A 453 14.02 -11.01 -46.19
C ARG A 453 14.22 -11.87 -47.45
N PRO A 454 15.45 -12.08 -47.95
CA PRO A 454 15.66 -12.97 -49.09
C PRO A 454 15.13 -14.35 -48.70
N GLN A 455 14.22 -14.89 -49.51
CA GLN A 455 13.91 -16.32 -49.47
C GLN A 455 15.15 -17.04 -49.99
N ASP A 456 16.06 -17.40 -49.09
CA ASP A 456 17.12 -18.32 -49.43
C ASP A 456 16.50 -19.72 -49.58
N ARG A 457 16.28 -20.07 -50.85
CA ARG A 457 15.73 -21.33 -51.31
C ARG A 457 16.91 -22.25 -51.58
N THR A 458 16.81 -23.47 -51.05
CA THR A 458 17.55 -24.68 -51.44
C THR A 458 18.97 -24.88 -50.89
N GLY A 459 19.11 -25.94 -50.09
CA GLY A 459 20.39 -26.41 -49.56
C GLY A 459 20.22 -27.63 -48.66
N ARG A 460 19.60 -28.69 -49.19
CA ARG A 460 19.48 -30.00 -48.54
C ARG A 460 20.87 -30.65 -48.53
N VAL A 461 21.52 -30.72 -47.38
CA VAL A 461 22.71 -31.58 -47.18
C VAL A 461 22.46 -32.50 -46.00
N ALA A 462 22.50 -33.80 -46.30
CA ALA A 462 22.34 -34.89 -45.34
C ALA A 462 23.56 -34.97 -44.40
N PRO A 463 23.38 -35.29 -43.11
CA PRO A 463 24.47 -35.79 -42.29
C PRO A 463 24.62 -37.29 -42.51
N THR A 464 25.76 -37.66 -43.08
CA THR A 464 26.31 -39.01 -43.07
C THR A 464 26.58 -39.51 -41.66
N THR A 465 26.32 -40.80 -41.49
CA THR A 465 26.59 -41.68 -40.35
C THR A 465 28.07 -41.76 -39.94
N ALA A 466 28.35 -41.64 -38.63
CA ALA A 466 29.42 -42.34 -37.89
C ALA A 466 29.12 -42.17 -36.38
N SER A 467 28.50 -43.15 -35.73
CA SER A 467 29.16 -44.18 -34.90
C SER A 467 30.09 -43.61 -33.81
N ARG A 468 29.59 -43.58 -32.57
CA ARG A 468 30.30 -44.12 -31.40
C ARG A 468 29.39 -44.22 -30.18
N ASP A 469 29.52 -45.37 -29.54
CA ASP A 469 28.79 -45.90 -28.41
C ASP A 469 28.86 -45.05 -27.13
N PHE A 470 27.76 -44.93 -26.39
CA PHE A 470 27.73 -45.35 -24.99
C PHE A 470 26.30 -45.54 -24.47
N GLN A 471 26.15 -46.55 -23.62
CA GLN A 471 24.93 -47.23 -23.24
C GLN A 471 24.13 -46.53 -22.12
N SER A 472 22.82 -46.82 -22.11
CA SER A 472 21.97 -47.10 -20.92
C SER A 472 21.70 -45.94 -19.93
N SER A 473 20.48 -45.57 -19.55
CA SER A 473 19.22 -46.31 -19.45
C SER A 473 18.01 -45.36 -19.53
N ARG A 474 16.96 -45.83 -20.22
CA ARG A 474 15.65 -45.20 -20.32
C ARG A 474 14.79 -45.57 -19.11
N SER A 475 13.96 -44.63 -18.67
CA SER A 475 12.61 -44.95 -18.16
C SER A 475 11.60 -44.03 -18.85
N THR A 476 10.78 -44.64 -19.69
CA THR A 476 9.73 -44.02 -20.49
C THR A 476 8.40 -44.06 -19.73
N ARG A 477 7.69 -42.93 -19.66
CA ARG A 477 6.21 -42.94 -19.66
C ARG A 477 5.66 -41.93 -20.67
N SER A 478 5.01 -42.50 -21.67
CA SER A 478 4.13 -41.92 -22.66
C SER A 478 2.90 -41.27 -22.01
N ILE A 479 2.57 -40.04 -22.41
CA ILE A 479 1.27 -39.43 -22.16
C ILE A 479 0.51 -39.40 -23.48
N SER A 480 -0.62 -40.10 -23.49
CA SER A 480 -1.58 -40.16 -24.59
C SER A 480 -2.39 -38.86 -24.66
N THR A 481 -2.41 -38.26 -25.85
CA THR A 481 -3.25 -37.13 -26.22
C THR A 481 -4.69 -37.61 -26.42
N VAL A 482 -5.62 -37.15 -25.57
CA VAL A 482 -7.05 -37.31 -25.81
C VAL A 482 -7.58 -36.03 -26.43
N VAL A 483 -7.92 -36.13 -27.71
CA VAL A 483 -8.72 -35.17 -28.47
C VAL A 483 -10.17 -35.32 -28.03
N ALA A 484 -10.78 -34.25 -27.54
CA ALA A 484 -12.23 -34.18 -27.34
C ALA A 484 -12.80 -32.96 -28.08
N ASN A 485 -13.43 -33.24 -29.22
CA ASN A 485 -14.38 -32.36 -29.89
C ASN A 485 -15.58 -32.12 -28.97
N ARG A 486 -15.99 -30.85 -28.80
CA ARG A 486 -17.40 -30.56 -28.47
C ARG A 486 -17.86 -29.20 -28.99
N SER A 487 -18.75 -29.31 -29.98
CA SER A 487 -19.91 -28.51 -30.33
C SER A 487 -20.08 -27.11 -29.74
N GLN A 488 -20.15 -26.15 -30.65
CA GLN A 488 -20.78 -24.84 -30.52
C GLN A 488 -22.25 -24.97 -30.11
N SER A 489 -22.66 -24.17 -29.13
CA SER A 489 -24.04 -23.72 -28.95
C SER A 489 -23.99 -22.29 -28.45
N GLY A 490 -24.46 -21.36 -29.29
CA GLY A 490 -24.48 -19.93 -29.02
C GLY A 490 -25.51 -19.54 -27.98
N CYS A 491 -25.19 -18.48 -27.24
CA CYS A 491 -26.02 -17.55 -26.47
C CYS A 491 -25.03 -16.42 -26.11
N GLY A 492 -25.12 -15.22 -26.65
CA GLY A 492 -26.07 -14.20 -26.26
C GLY A 492 -25.24 -12.94 -25.93
N GLU A 493 -25.33 -11.94 -26.79
CA GLU A 493 -24.67 -10.64 -26.63
C GLU A 493 -25.20 -9.94 -25.36
N TYR A 494 -24.28 -9.45 -24.53
CA TYR A 494 -24.55 -8.39 -23.56
C TYR A 494 -23.50 -7.30 -23.72
N PRO A 495 -23.90 -6.02 -23.69
CA PRO A 495 -23.02 -4.90 -24.04
C PRO A 495 -22.07 -4.56 -22.90
N SER A 496 -20.80 -4.39 -23.27
CA SER A 496 -19.73 -3.86 -22.41
C SER A 496 -20.06 -2.42 -21.98
N ALA A 497 -20.20 -2.20 -20.68
CA ALA A 497 -20.09 -0.87 -20.09
C ALA A 497 -18.63 -0.41 -20.24
N ARG A 498 -18.43 0.64 -21.06
CA ARG A 498 -17.17 1.35 -21.18
C ARG A 498 -17.06 2.35 -20.03
N ASP A 499 -16.14 2.12 -19.11
CA ASP A 499 -15.60 3.19 -18.29
C ASP A 499 -14.71 4.05 -19.19
N HIS A 500 -15.13 5.30 -19.38
CA HIS A 500 -14.46 6.26 -20.24
C HIS A 500 -13.18 6.75 -19.59
N GLY A 501 -12.05 6.32 -20.17
CA GLY A 501 -10.80 7.05 -20.11
C GLY A 501 -10.96 8.48 -20.62
N GLY A 502 -10.21 9.38 -19.99
CA GLY A 502 -10.25 10.82 -20.26
C GLY A 502 -10.07 11.17 -21.72
N HIS A 503 -11.06 11.87 -22.27
CA HIS A 503 -10.95 12.56 -23.54
C HIS A 503 -10.63 14.05 -23.31
N SER A 504 -9.49 14.45 -23.87
CA SER A 504 -9.08 15.82 -24.16
C SER A 504 -10.12 16.53 -25.03
N PHE A 505 -10.62 17.67 -24.56
CA PHE A 505 -11.40 18.61 -25.39
C PHE A 505 -10.45 19.60 -26.09
N PHE A 506 -10.51 19.64 -27.41
CA PHE A 506 -10.05 20.76 -28.23
C PHE A 506 -11.17 21.80 -28.37
N GLY A 507 -10.73 23.06 -28.51
CA GLY A 507 -11.53 24.25 -28.34
C GLY A 507 -12.49 24.62 -29.47
N GLY A 508 -13.32 25.62 -29.15
CA GLY A 508 -14.18 26.36 -30.05
C GLY A 508 -14.40 27.76 -29.49
N SER A 509 -13.75 28.73 -30.12
CA SER A 509 -13.82 30.17 -29.93
C SER A 509 -15.23 30.75 -30.15
N GLY A 510 -15.59 31.79 -29.38
CA GLY A 510 -16.69 32.68 -29.75
C GLY A 510 -17.13 33.67 -28.65
N GLY A 511 -16.79 34.95 -28.84
CA GLY A 511 -17.71 36.07 -28.62
C GLY A 511 -17.88 36.65 -27.20
N HIS A 512 -17.22 37.79 -26.96
CA HIS A 512 -17.75 38.85 -26.08
C HIS A 512 -19.08 39.40 -26.65
N PRO A 513 -20.01 39.89 -25.81
CA PRO A 513 -19.99 41.31 -25.49
C PRO A 513 -20.24 41.66 -24.01
N SER A 514 -19.69 42.83 -23.68
CA SER A 514 -19.92 43.72 -22.54
C SER A 514 -21.37 43.83 -22.06
N HIS A 515 -21.55 43.85 -20.73
CA HIS A 515 -22.47 44.80 -20.09
C HIS A 515 -22.06 45.10 -18.65
N ALA A 516 -22.06 46.41 -18.35
CA ALA A 516 -21.91 47.01 -17.04
C ALA A 516 -23.13 46.72 -16.14
N GLY A 517 -22.93 46.72 -14.82
CA GLY A 517 -24.03 46.70 -13.85
C GLY A 517 -23.56 46.63 -12.41
N HIS A 518 -23.72 47.75 -11.71
CA HIS A 518 -23.48 47.94 -10.27
C HIS A 518 -24.22 46.95 -9.36
N GLY A 519 -23.62 46.73 -8.18
CA GLY A 519 -24.35 46.90 -6.92
C GLY A 519 -24.49 45.66 -6.03
N GLY A 520 -24.24 45.87 -4.74
CA GLY A 520 -24.89 45.09 -3.69
C GLY A 520 -23.97 44.16 -2.91
N GLY A 521 -23.42 44.66 -1.81
CA GLY A 521 -22.84 43.82 -0.77
C GLY A 521 -23.86 42.85 -0.19
N SER A 522 -23.41 41.66 0.18
CA SER A 522 -24.14 40.78 1.07
C SER A 522 -23.19 40.17 2.08
N TYR A 523 -23.44 40.59 3.31
CA TYR A 523 -22.88 40.12 4.57
C TYR A 523 -23.30 38.66 4.78
N ILE A 524 -22.35 37.75 4.96
CA ILE A 524 -22.63 36.35 5.32
C ILE A 524 -22.45 36.21 6.84
N PRO A 525 -23.51 35.98 7.63
CA PRO A 525 -23.35 35.71 9.06
C PRO A 525 -22.86 34.26 9.29
N PRO A 526 -22.23 33.97 10.44
CA PRO A 526 -21.63 32.68 10.72
C PRO A 526 -22.68 31.60 10.93
N ILE A 527 -22.44 30.43 10.32
CA ILE A 527 -23.24 29.22 10.53
C ILE A 527 -22.86 28.62 11.89
N ASP A 528 -23.82 28.63 12.81
CA ASP A 528 -23.78 27.94 14.10
C ASP A 528 -23.81 26.42 13.87
N ARG A 529 -22.75 25.73 14.31
CA ARG A 529 -22.68 24.26 14.35
C ARG A 529 -23.13 23.78 15.72
N SER A 530 -24.43 23.52 15.83
CA SER A 530 -24.96 22.69 16.91
C SER A 530 -26.18 21.91 16.42
N GLN A 531 -25.93 20.69 15.90
CA GLN A 531 -26.79 19.52 16.12
C GLN A 531 -26.22 18.27 15.42
N SER A 532 -25.81 17.33 16.26
CA SER A 532 -25.39 15.98 15.92
C SER A 532 -26.51 14.97 16.23
N ARG A 533 -26.56 13.88 15.44
CA ARG A 533 -27.40 12.65 15.54
C ARG A 533 -28.77 12.80 14.83
N GLN A 534 -29.26 11.86 14.02
CA GLN A 534 -29.12 10.39 14.00
C GLN A 534 -29.65 9.83 12.65
N ALA A 535 -29.03 8.74 12.14
CA ALA A 535 -29.53 7.60 11.31
C ALA A 535 -30.47 7.87 10.10
N GLU A 536 -30.36 7.21 8.94
CA GLU A 536 -30.33 5.75 8.71
C GLU A 536 -29.63 5.39 7.38
N ASN A 537 -28.84 4.32 7.39
CA ASN A 537 -28.19 3.74 6.23
C ASN A 537 -28.98 2.49 5.82
N ASN A 538 -29.68 2.55 4.68
CA ASN A 538 -30.29 1.37 4.06
C ASN A 538 -29.21 0.63 3.25
N GLN A 539 -28.66 -0.46 3.81
CA GLN A 539 -27.83 -1.40 3.05
C GLN A 539 -28.61 -2.68 2.75
N THR A 540 -28.73 -2.98 1.46
CA THR A 540 -29.22 -4.25 0.91
C THR A 540 -28.19 -5.36 1.14
N PRO A 541 -28.60 -6.59 1.48
CA PRO A 541 -27.66 -7.69 1.70
C PRO A 541 -27.08 -8.19 0.37
N VAL A 542 -25.75 -8.08 0.22
CA VAL A 542 -25.00 -8.71 -0.85
C VAL A 542 -24.99 -10.23 -0.61
N ARG A 543 -25.45 -11.00 -1.61
CA ARG A 543 -25.47 -12.47 -1.56
C ARG A 543 -24.05 -13.03 -1.42
N ARG A 544 -23.82 -13.80 -0.34
CA ARG A 544 -22.63 -14.66 -0.15
C ARG A 544 -22.48 -15.62 -1.34
N ARG A 545 -21.39 -15.52 -2.10
CA ARG A 545 -20.89 -16.62 -2.93
C ARG A 545 -19.62 -17.16 -2.27
N TYR A 546 -19.72 -18.34 -1.67
CA TYR A 546 -18.55 -19.09 -1.25
C TYR A 546 -17.79 -19.56 -2.50
N TRP A 547 -16.61 -19.02 -2.74
CA TRP A 547 -15.65 -19.60 -3.67
C TRP A 547 -14.84 -20.65 -2.90
N ARG A 548 -15.14 -21.94 -3.12
CA ARG A 548 -14.27 -23.02 -2.66
C ARG A 548 -13.07 -23.14 -3.61
N PRO A 549 -11.83 -23.17 -3.12
CA PRO A 549 -10.69 -23.57 -3.94
C PRO A 549 -10.93 -25.02 -4.42
N ARG A 550 -10.71 -25.27 -5.72
CA ARG A 550 -10.73 -26.64 -6.26
C ARG A 550 -9.55 -27.40 -5.67
N GLY A 551 -9.83 -28.29 -4.71
CA GLY A 551 -8.86 -29.27 -4.23
C GLY A 551 -8.41 -30.17 -5.39
N ARG A 552 -7.09 -30.29 -5.58
CA ARG A 552 -6.49 -31.36 -6.38
C ARG A 552 -6.77 -32.69 -5.66
N ASN A 553 -7.48 -33.59 -6.34
CA ASN A 553 -7.54 -35.00 -5.96
C ASN A 553 -6.12 -35.58 -5.96
N GLN A 554 -5.60 -35.92 -4.78
CA GLN A 554 -4.54 -36.92 -4.68
C GLN A 554 -5.23 -38.29 -4.67
N GLY A 555 -5.08 -39.02 -5.78
CA GLY A 555 -5.49 -40.41 -5.88
C GLY A 555 -4.59 -41.26 -5.00
N ASN A 556 -5.21 -42.03 -4.13
CA ASN A 556 -4.61 -43.10 -3.34
C ASN A 556 -4.39 -44.32 -4.28
N PRO A 557 -3.20 -44.90 -4.42
CA PRO A 557 -3.05 -46.20 -5.07
C PRO A 557 -3.22 -47.31 -4.02
N GLN A 558 -4.22 -48.17 -4.24
CA GLN A 558 -4.26 -49.49 -3.61
C GLN A 558 -3.34 -50.44 -4.38
N SER A 559 -2.31 -50.94 -3.70
CA SER A 559 -1.90 -52.35 -3.66
C SER A 559 -0.93 -52.55 -2.50
#